data_AF-A0A5N5Z560-F1
#
_entry.id   AF-A0A5N5Z560-F1
#
_cell.length_a   1.000
_cell.length_b   1.000
_cell.length_c   1.000
_cell.angle_alpha   90.00
_cell.angle_beta   90.00
_cell.angle_gamma   90.00
#
_symmetry.space_group_name_H-M   'P 1'
#
loop_
_entity.id
_entity.type
_entity.pdbx_description
1 polymer ?
#
loop_
_entity_poly.entity_id
_entity_poly.type
_entity_poly.pdbx_seq_one_letter_code
_entity_poly.pdbx_strand_id
1 'polypeptide(L)'
;MSNTLFNQIWFPRGVQEITIVAPPSYDDLKDADIKSPNYSLLDRLGDRDSVYTMGKLLSRKYPKAKLHLMSSEDIKQTSLSRNFVIIGGPGGRYFDTETKKIEYFQGNELCRIFSEKIRSKVSYSDDCESMIFNSEEYKSVYNPKGYLIKDFGYFATFKNPFYKRARIVLIHGVHTLGVMGAARVFDGDFDSQASFKIINDILTAKSLNKEIEFESIFEVDVTNGQVECPIINPKSIWSLFANEKLNLQESALLTVNDNKIKEEVAQLIKLAINESETDAKKTALDKLFELIQNWTIKDIENIKSVYNICSRNHTIPDANIRKITKIINQDNDI
;
A
#
# COMPACT_ATOMS: atom_id res chain seq x y z
N MET A 1 6.95 24.55 18.31
CA MET A 1 5.87 23.76 17.65
C MET A 1 4.89 23.27 18.71
N SER A 2 3.59 23.24 18.42
CA SER A 2 2.64 22.68 19.39
C SER A 2 2.90 21.17 19.49
N ASN A 3 3.09 20.66 20.72
CA ASN A 3 3.15 19.22 20.97
C ASN A 3 1.93 18.47 20.40
N THR A 4 0.85 19.20 20.08
CA THR A 4 -0.36 18.68 19.48
C THR A 4 -0.11 18.03 18.12
N LEU A 5 0.59 18.68 17.18
CA LEU A 5 0.74 18.15 15.82
C LEU A 5 1.58 16.87 15.78
N PHE A 6 2.69 16.85 16.54
CA PHE A 6 3.50 15.65 16.71
C PHE A 6 2.65 14.45 17.16
N ASN A 7 1.79 14.65 18.16
CA ASN A 7 0.92 13.59 18.70
C ASN A 7 -0.24 13.21 17.75
N GLN A 8 -0.58 14.05 16.78
CA GLN A 8 -1.55 13.69 15.74
C GLN A 8 -0.92 12.85 14.63
N ILE A 9 0.37 13.06 14.32
CA ILE A 9 1.12 12.28 13.34
C ILE A 9 1.57 10.93 13.92
N TRP A 10 2.12 10.90 15.14
CA TRP A 10 2.69 9.70 15.75
C TRP A 10 1.69 8.93 16.59
N PHE A 11 1.46 9.36 17.83
CA PHE A 11 0.52 8.74 18.77
C PHE A 11 -0.07 9.78 19.73
N PRO A 12 -1.28 9.58 20.25
CA PRO A 12 -1.83 10.43 21.30
C PRO A 12 -0.92 10.48 22.52
N ARG A 13 -0.85 11.63 23.19
CA ARG A 13 0.03 11.85 24.37
C ARG A 13 -0.14 10.83 25.50
N GLY A 14 -1.35 10.27 25.65
CA GLY A 14 -1.69 9.28 26.67
C GLY A 14 -1.54 7.81 26.24
N VAL A 15 -0.90 7.54 25.10
CA VAL A 15 -0.65 6.18 24.62
C VAL A 15 0.11 5.36 25.68
N GLN A 16 -0.36 4.14 25.92
CA GLN A 16 0.19 3.26 26.97
C GLN A 16 1.20 2.26 26.41
N GLU A 17 0.98 1.78 25.18
CA GLU A 17 1.82 0.77 24.56
C GLU A 17 2.03 1.13 23.09
N ILE A 18 3.28 1.01 22.63
CA ILE A 18 3.70 1.16 21.24
C ILE A 18 4.59 -0.03 20.90
N THR A 19 4.32 -0.69 19.78
CA THR A 19 5.14 -1.80 19.29
C THR A 19 5.90 -1.36 18.04
N ILE A 20 7.22 -1.47 18.09
CA ILE A 20 8.10 -1.30 16.93
C ILE A 20 8.26 -2.68 16.28
N VAL A 21 7.99 -2.77 14.99
CA VAL A 21 8.10 -4.00 14.20
C VAL A 21 9.06 -3.73 13.06
N ALA A 22 10.11 -4.54 12.96
CA ALA A 22 11.09 -4.48 11.87
C ALA A 22 11.05 -5.77 11.04
N PRO A 23 11.54 -5.78 9.80
CA PRO A 23 11.77 -7.03 9.08
C PRO A 23 12.74 -7.92 9.87
N PRO A 24 12.70 -9.25 9.69
CA PRO A 24 13.76 -10.11 10.19
C PRO A 24 15.09 -9.71 9.55
N SER A 25 16.19 -9.94 10.26
CA SER A 25 17.51 -9.88 9.66
C SER A 25 17.74 -11.11 8.80
N TYR A 26 18.34 -10.89 7.64
CA TYR A 26 18.78 -11.94 6.72
C TYR A 26 20.29 -12.16 6.79
N ASP A 27 20.96 -11.44 7.70
CA ASP A 27 22.34 -11.71 8.03
C ASP A 27 22.36 -13.03 8.81
N ASP A 28 23.14 -14.01 8.36
CA ASP A 28 23.34 -15.30 9.06
C ASP A 28 24.25 -15.09 10.30
N LEU A 29 23.79 -14.25 11.23
CA LEU A 29 24.47 -13.95 12.48
C LEU A 29 24.13 -15.02 13.50
N LYS A 30 25.18 -15.68 14.01
CA LYS A 30 25.05 -16.70 15.06
C LYS A 30 24.25 -16.22 16.28
N ASP A 31 24.39 -14.95 16.63
CA ASP A 31 23.76 -14.35 17.82
C ASP A 31 22.31 -13.89 17.56
N ALA A 32 21.81 -14.03 16.32
CA ALA A 32 20.40 -13.89 16.00
C ALA A 32 19.56 -15.11 16.44
N ASP A 33 20.14 -16.29 16.69
CA ASP A 33 19.35 -17.43 17.19
C ASP A 33 18.92 -17.19 18.64
N ILE A 34 17.61 -17.30 18.93
CA ILE A 34 17.05 -17.18 20.29
C ILE A 34 17.60 -18.24 21.26
N LYS A 35 18.14 -19.34 20.72
CA LYS A 35 18.81 -20.39 21.49
C LYS A 35 20.30 -20.10 21.71
N SER A 36 20.86 -19.08 21.05
CA SER A 36 22.25 -18.67 21.27
C SER A 36 22.43 -18.20 22.71
N PRO A 37 23.49 -18.64 23.43
CA PRO A 37 23.80 -18.07 24.74
C PRO A 37 24.16 -16.59 24.68
N ASN A 38 24.51 -16.07 23.49
CA ASN A 38 24.82 -14.66 23.23
C ASN A 38 23.69 -13.95 22.47
N TYR A 39 22.45 -14.46 22.58
CA TYR A 39 21.31 -13.95 21.84
C TYR A 39 21.18 -12.41 21.91
N SER A 40 21.16 -11.77 20.75
CA SER A 40 20.92 -10.35 20.55
C SER A 40 19.64 -10.14 19.74
N LEU A 41 18.64 -9.51 20.35
CA LEU A 41 17.37 -9.20 19.66
C LEU A 41 17.62 -8.31 18.44
N LEU A 42 18.53 -7.34 18.52
CA LEU A 42 18.82 -6.44 17.40
C LEU A 42 19.43 -7.18 16.21
N ASP A 43 20.18 -8.26 16.46
CA ASP A 43 20.80 -9.05 15.39
C ASP A 43 19.75 -9.79 14.57
N ARG A 44 18.58 -10.10 15.16
CA ARG A 44 17.40 -10.66 14.47
C ARG A 44 16.61 -9.67 13.62
N LEU A 45 16.93 -8.38 13.66
CA LEU A 45 16.14 -7.35 12.99
C LEU A 45 16.93 -6.72 11.85
N GLY A 46 16.26 -6.49 10.72
CA GLY A 46 16.73 -5.59 9.67
C GLY A 46 16.53 -4.12 10.08
N ASP A 47 17.09 -3.20 9.29
CA ASP A 47 16.99 -1.75 9.50
C ASP A 47 17.33 -1.31 10.95
N ARG A 48 18.38 -1.91 11.53
CA ARG A 48 18.77 -1.74 12.95
C ARG A 48 18.93 -0.27 13.36
N ASP A 49 19.51 0.56 12.50
CA ASP A 49 19.70 1.99 12.79
C ASP A 49 18.36 2.73 12.91
N SER A 50 17.40 2.40 12.04
CA SER A 50 16.04 2.95 12.08
C SER A 50 15.30 2.49 13.33
N VAL A 51 15.43 1.20 13.70
CA VAL A 51 14.90 0.65 14.95
C VAL A 51 15.44 1.41 16.16
N TYR A 52 16.76 1.60 16.24
CA TYR A 52 17.41 2.34 17.32
C TYR A 52 16.92 3.80 17.38
N THR A 53 16.86 4.46 16.22
CA THR A 53 16.40 5.85 16.10
C THR A 53 14.96 6.00 16.57
N MET A 54 14.07 5.06 16.21
CA MET A 54 12.68 5.05 16.67
C MET A 54 12.54 4.74 18.15
N GLY A 55 13.30 3.78 18.69
CA GLY A 55 13.33 3.52 20.12
C GLY A 55 13.71 4.77 20.93
N LYS A 56 14.74 5.50 20.50
CA LYS A 56 15.17 6.76 21.12
C LYS A 56 14.12 7.87 20.99
N LEU A 57 13.54 8.05 19.79
CA LEU A 57 12.51 9.06 19.56
C LEU A 57 11.29 8.82 20.45
N LEU A 58 10.76 7.59 20.43
CA LEU A 58 9.53 7.23 21.12
C LEU A 58 9.71 7.25 22.64
N SER A 59 10.84 6.79 23.17
CA SER A 59 11.11 6.85 24.61
C SER A 59 11.18 8.30 25.12
N ARG A 60 11.77 9.21 24.34
CA ARG A 60 11.83 10.65 24.66
C ARG A 60 10.45 11.32 24.61
N LYS A 61 9.65 11.02 23.58
CA LYS A 61 8.36 11.69 23.33
C LYS A 61 7.20 11.06 24.11
N TYR A 62 7.30 9.78 24.45
CA TYR A 62 6.30 8.98 25.17
C TYR A 62 6.91 8.25 26.37
N PRO A 63 7.48 8.96 27.37
CA PRO A 63 8.25 8.35 28.47
C PRO A 63 7.42 7.45 29.41
N LYS A 64 6.08 7.50 29.32
CA LYS A 64 5.17 6.64 30.08
C LYS A 64 4.68 5.42 29.29
N ALA A 65 4.92 5.38 27.98
CA ALA A 65 4.49 4.28 27.14
C ALA A 65 5.48 3.12 27.26
N LYS A 66 4.96 1.90 27.34
CA LYS A 66 5.76 0.69 27.21
C LYS A 66 6.08 0.47 25.73
N LEU A 67 7.37 0.40 25.42
CA LEU A 67 7.85 0.10 24.07
C LEU A 67 8.12 -1.40 23.96
N HIS A 68 7.54 -2.01 22.92
CA HIS A 68 7.82 -3.38 22.52
C HIS A 68 8.62 -3.36 21.22
N LEU A 69 9.54 -4.30 21.07
CA LEU A 69 10.30 -4.50 19.84
C LEU A 69 10.16 -5.96 19.42
N MET A 70 9.87 -6.20 18.14
CA MET A 70 9.71 -7.55 17.59
C MET A 70 10.05 -7.61 16.10
N SER A 71 10.34 -8.83 15.62
CA SER A 71 10.43 -9.11 14.18
C SER A 71 9.03 -9.25 13.59
N SER A 72 8.87 -8.93 12.30
CA SER A 72 7.61 -9.17 11.59
C SER A 72 7.20 -10.65 11.55
N GLU A 73 8.14 -11.58 11.72
CA GLU A 73 7.87 -13.02 11.78
C GLU A 73 7.16 -13.45 13.07
N ASP A 74 7.36 -12.71 14.16
CA ASP A 74 6.79 -13.02 15.47
C ASP A 74 5.28 -12.67 15.54
N ILE A 75 4.71 -12.06 14.49
CA ILE A 75 3.31 -11.60 14.47
C ILE A 75 2.28 -12.72 14.51
N LYS A 76 2.61 -13.93 14.05
CA LYS A 76 1.64 -15.06 14.09
C LYS A 76 1.09 -15.31 15.51
N GLN A 77 1.80 -14.84 16.54
CA GLN A 77 1.45 -14.98 17.94
C GLN A 77 0.83 -13.71 18.56
N THR A 78 0.69 -12.61 17.81
CA THR A 78 0.38 -11.29 18.34
C THR A 78 -0.92 -10.70 17.78
N SER A 79 -1.69 -10.01 18.62
CA SER A 79 -2.89 -9.29 18.18
C SER A 79 -2.53 -8.10 17.29
N LEU A 80 -3.18 -7.99 16.12
CA LEU A 80 -3.09 -6.83 15.23
C LEU A 80 -3.79 -5.58 15.79
N SER A 81 -4.41 -5.64 16.98
CA SER A 81 -5.17 -4.55 17.59
C SER A 81 -4.31 -3.63 18.48
N ARG A 82 -3.10 -3.27 18.04
CA ARG A 82 -2.14 -2.45 18.81
C ARG A 82 -1.68 -1.21 18.04
N ASN A 83 -0.99 -0.31 18.74
CA ASN A 83 -0.26 0.78 18.12
C ASN A 83 1.06 0.24 17.57
N PHE A 84 1.31 0.49 16.28
CA PHE A 84 2.51 0.00 15.62
C PHE A 84 3.31 1.13 14.98
N VAL A 85 4.63 1.04 15.11
CA VAL A 85 5.59 1.65 14.18
C VAL A 85 6.19 0.50 13.40
N ILE A 86 5.93 0.46 12.10
CA ILE A 86 6.35 -0.63 11.21
C ILE A 86 7.48 -0.07 10.34
N ILE A 87 8.66 -0.63 10.52
CA ILE A 87 9.90 -0.24 9.88
C ILE A 87 10.21 -1.25 8.78
N GLY A 88 10.65 -0.79 7.60
CA GLY A 88 11.02 -1.64 6.47
C GLY A 88 9.84 -1.93 5.54
N GLY A 89 10.16 -2.10 4.25
CA GLY A 89 9.16 -2.26 3.18
C GLY A 89 8.46 -3.63 3.16
N PRO A 90 7.41 -3.79 2.35
CA PRO A 90 6.62 -5.03 2.26
C PRO A 90 7.33 -6.20 1.55
N GLY A 91 8.49 -5.93 0.92
CA GLY A 91 9.16 -6.83 0.00
C GLY A 91 8.58 -6.78 -1.43
N GLY A 92 9.33 -7.32 -2.39
CA GLY A 92 8.94 -7.49 -3.78
C GLY A 92 8.14 -8.76 -4.00
N ARG A 93 7.61 -8.96 -5.21
CA ARG A 93 6.90 -10.19 -5.59
C ARG A 93 7.82 -11.02 -6.48
N TYR A 94 7.73 -12.34 -6.39
CA TYR A 94 8.29 -13.23 -7.40
C TYR A 94 7.35 -14.39 -7.68
N PHE A 95 7.41 -14.91 -8.90
CA PHE A 95 6.68 -16.12 -9.26
C PHE A 95 7.56 -17.33 -8.94
N ASP A 96 7.17 -18.11 -7.94
CA ASP A 96 7.79 -19.39 -7.65
C ASP A 96 7.36 -20.40 -8.72
N THR A 97 8.34 -20.85 -9.50
CA THR A 97 8.13 -21.80 -10.60
C THR A 97 7.85 -23.22 -10.13
N GLU A 98 8.30 -23.59 -8.92
CA GLU A 98 8.05 -24.90 -8.32
C GLU A 98 6.64 -24.99 -7.75
N THR A 99 6.23 -23.98 -6.97
CA THR A 99 4.89 -23.97 -6.36
C THR A 99 3.80 -23.40 -7.26
N LYS A 100 4.19 -22.75 -8.37
CA LYS A 100 3.31 -22.02 -9.31
C LYS A 100 2.48 -20.95 -8.61
N LYS A 101 3.06 -20.27 -7.63
CA LYS A 101 2.40 -19.22 -6.84
C LYS A 101 3.25 -17.96 -6.85
N ILE A 102 2.57 -16.83 -6.70
CA ILE A 102 3.26 -15.58 -6.38
C ILE A 102 3.67 -15.68 -4.90
N GLU A 103 4.98 -15.67 -4.69
CA GLU A 103 5.59 -15.50 -3.39
C GLU A 103 6.15 -14.08 -3.26
N TYR A 104 6.58 -13.73 -2.06
CA TYR A 104 7.09 -12.41 -1.76
C TYR A 104 8.54 -12.53 -1.33
N PHE A 105 9.37 -11.64 -1.86
CA PHE A 105 10.69 -11.43 -1.31
C PHE A 105 10.57 -11.03 0.16
N GLN A 106 11.63 -11.39 0.86
CA GLN A 106 11.97 -10.99 2.21
C GLN A 106 11.61 -9.51 2.49
N GLY A 107 10.78 -9.26 3.50
CA GLY A 107 10.29 -7.94 3.86
C GLY A 107 9.49 -7.95 5.16
N ASN A 108 8.95 -6.79 5.54
CA ASN A 108 8.08 -6.67 6.71
C ASN A 108 6.65 -7.08 6.35
N GLU A 109 6.26 -8.29 6.75
CA GLU A 109 4.91 -8.84 6.53
C GLU A 109 3.80 -7.91 7.01
N LEU A 110 4.04 -7.21 8.12
CA LEU A 110 3.08 -6.28 8.68
C LEU A 110 2.92 -5.04 7.81
N CYS A 111 4.02 -4.54 7.22
CA CYS A 111 3.94 -3.48 6.23
C CYS A 111 3.03 -3.91 5.08
N ARG A 112 3.20 -5.12 4.55
CA ARG A 112 2.37 -5.64 3.45
C ARG A 112 0.88 -5.66 3.81
N ILE A 113 0.54 -6.27 4.94
CA ILE A 113 -0.85 -6.36 5.43
C ILE A 113 -1.48 -4.97 5.56
N PHE A 114 -0.79 -4.03 6.19
CA PHE A 114 -1.35 -2.70 6.42
C PHE A 114 -1.39 -1.85 5.14
N SER A 115 -0.37 -1.92 4.28
CA SER A 115 -0.36 -1.25 2.97
C SER A 115 -1.51 -1.71 2.09
N GLU A 116 -1.83 -3.01 2.07
CA GLU A 116 -3.00 -3.56 1.37
C GLU A 116 -4.32 -3.04 1.96
N LYS A 117 -4.43 -3.02 3.29
CA LYS A 117 -5.67 -2.56 3.97
C LYS A 117 -5.98 -1.10 3.71
N ILE A 118 -4.96 -0.24 3.61
CA ILE A 118 -5.15 1.18 3.29
C ILE A 118 -5.18 1.46 1.78
N ARG A 119 -5.00 0.43 0.94
CA ARG A 119 -4.82 0.57 -0.52
C ARG A 119 -3.73 1.60 -0.84
N SER A 120 -2.57 1.44 -0.22
CA SER A 120 -1.44 2.34 -0.39
C SER A 120 -1.13 2.53 -1.87
N LYS A 121 -0.75 3.75 -2.25
CA LYS A 121 -0.27 4.09 -3.59
C LYS A 121 1.19 3.70 -3.82
N VAL A 122 1.89 3.25 -2.78
CA VAL A 122 3.25 2.70 -2.91
C VAL A 122 3.20 1.20 -3.21
N SER A 123 3.98 0.80 -4.19
CA SER A 123 4.45 -0.57 -4.39
C SER A 123 5.96 -0.56 -4.65
N TYR A 124 6.53 -1.73 -4.92
CA TYR A 124 7.94 -1.89 -5.23
C TYR A 124 8.09 -2.70 -6.51
N SER A 125 9.20 -2.50 -7.22
CA SER A 125 9.64 -3.42 -8.26
C SER A 125 9.89 -4.81 -7.68
N ASP A 126 9.85 -5.83 -8.53
CA ASP A 126 10.03 -7.22 -8.10
C ASP A 126 11.40 -7.44 -7.45
N ASP A 127 12.45 -6.77 -7.94
CA ASP A 127 13.80 -6.79 -7.36
C ASP A 127 13.97 -5.91 -6.11
N CYS A 128 12.94 -5.19 -5.69
CA CYS A 128 12.97 -4.21 -4.58
C CYS A 128 13.91 -3.01 -4.79
N GLU A 129 14.50 -2.83 -5.96
CA GLU A 129 15.46 -1.75 -6.24
C GLU A 129 14.78 -0.42 -6.61
N SER A 130 13.45 -0.41 -6.70
CA SER A 130 12.67 0.78 -7.06
C SER A 130 11.37 0.85 -6.26
N MET A 131 11.05 2.06 -5.76
CA MET A 131 9.74 2.37 -5.21
C MET A 131 8.84 2.87 -6.34
N ILE A 132 7.64 2.33 -6.45
CA ILE A 132 6.64 2.75 -7.43
C ILE A 132 5.56 3.50 -6.70
N PHE A 133 5.28 4.72 -7.11
CA PHE A 133 4.30 5.56 -6.47
C PHE A 133 3.49 6.34 -7.51
N ASN A 134 2.16 6.16 -7.54
CA ASN A 134 1.28 6.70 -8.59
C ASN A 134 1.79 6.43 -10.03
N SER A 135 2.27 5.21 -10.29
CA SER A 135 2.83 4.79 -11.58
C SER A 135 4.14 5.48 -11.98
N GLU A 136 4.74 6.27 -11.10
CA GLU A 136 6.09 6.80 -11.26
C GLU A 136 7.08 5.92 -10.49
N GLU A 137 8.26 5.70 -11.09
CA GLU A 137 9.31 4.85 -10.54
C GLU A 137 10.42 5.71 -9.94
N TYR A 138 10.81 5.38 -8.71
CA TYR A 138 11.79 6.12 -7.92
C TYR A 138 12.94 5.18 -7.54
N LYS A 139 14.14 5.44 -8.06
CA LYS A 139 15.32 4.61 -7.91
C LYS A 139 16.43 5.31 -7.16
N SER A 140 17.08 4.58 -6.26
CA SER A 140 18.30 5.02 -5.60
C SER A 140 19.39 5.45 -6.58
N VAL A 141 20.17 6.46 -6.20
CA VAL A 141 21.27 6.99 -7.02
C VAL A 141 22.60 6.77 -6.32
N TYR A 142 23.54 6.21 -7.06
CA TYR A 142 24.89 5.92 -6.62
C TYR A 142 25.90 6.82 -7.33
N ASN A 143 26.96 7.22 -6.63
CA ASN A 143 28.08 7.92 -7.26
C ASN A 143 28.99 6.93 -8.04
N PRO A 144 29.98 7.41 -8.83
CA PRO A 144 30.86 6.53 -9.60
C PRO A 144 31.71 5.53 -8.78
N LYS A 145 31.79 5.72 -7.45
CA LYS A 145 32.49 4.80 -6.53
C LYS A 145 31.53 3.76 -5.91
N GLY A 146 30.26 3.77 -6.27
CA GLY A 146 29.24 2.85 -5.74
C GLY A 146 28.66 3.24 -4.39
N TYR A 147 28.91 4.47 -3.89
CA TYR A 147 28.26 4.93 -2.67
C TYR A 147 26.88 5.50 -2.98
N LEU A 148 25.89 5.10 -2.19
CA LEU A 148 24.53 5.65 -2.21
C LEU A 148 24.57 7.13 -1.84
N ILE A 149 24.11 8.01 -2.74
CA ILE A 149 24.06 9.47 -2.53
C ILE A 149 22.63 10.02 -2.49
N LYS A 150 21.66 9.24 -2.98
CA LYS A 150 20.24 9.56 -2.89
C LYS A 150 19.43 8.27 -2.79
N ASP A 151 18.47 8.26 -1.90
CA ASP A 151 17.48 7.20 -1.71
C ASP A 151 16.08 7.83 -1.67
N PHE A 152 15.04 7.02 -1.51
CA PHE A 152 13.66 7.45 -1.39
C PHE A 152 13.03 6.86 -0.13
N GLY A 153 12.43 7.73 0.66
CA GLY A 153 11.73 7.39 1.88
C GLY A 153 10.22 7.49 1.70
N TYR A 154 9.50 6.72 2.50
CA TYR A 154 8.06 6.74 2.60
C TYR A 154 7.62 6.78 4.06
N PHE A 155 6.64 7.63 4.31
CA PHE A 155 5.99 7.75 5.60
C PHE A 155 4.48 7.69 5.44
N ALA A 156 3.81 6.86 6.23
CA ALA A 156 2.37 6.93 6.38
C ALA A 156 1.95 6.87 7.84
N THR A 157 0.85 7.56 8.16
CA THR A 157 0.19 7.47 9.46
C THR A 157 -1.31 7.36 9.26
N PHE A 158 -1.95 6.45 9.99
CA PHE A 158 -3.39 6.19 9.88
C PHE A 158 -3.91 5.42 11.09
N LYS A 159 -5.23 5.38 11.25
CA LYS A 159 -5.88 4.51 12.23
C LYS A 159 -5.69 3.07 11.86
N ASN A 160 -5.40 2.24 12.86
CA ASN A 160 -5.32 0.81 12.69
C ASN A 160 -6.68 0.25 12.17
N PRO A 161 -6.73 -0.32 10.95
CA PRO A 161 -7.97 -0.86 10.36
C PRO A 161 -8.58 -2.01 11.17
N PHE A 162 -7.78 -2.72 11.96
CA PHE A 162 -8.22 -3.80 12.85
C PHE A 162 -8.65 -3.29 14.24
N TYR A 163 -8.28 -2.07 14.61
CA TYR A 163 -8.69 -1.46 15.88
C TYR A 163 -8.58 0.07 15.83
N LYS A 164 -9.69 0.75 15.50
CA LYS A 164 -9.73 2.20 15.22
C LYS A 164 -9.26 3.14 16.35
N ARG A 165 -9.05 2.63 17.57
CA ARG A 165 -8.48 3.38 18.70
C ARG A 165 -6.95 3.34 18.73
N ALA A 166 -6.33 2.45 17.96
CA ALA A 166 -4.90 2.39 17.77
C ALA A 166 -4.49 3.06 16.46
N ARG A 167 -3.20 3.38 16.36
CA ARG A 167 -2.58 4.05 15.22
C ARG A 167 -1.44 3.23 14.66
N ILE A 168 -1.27 3.32 13.35
CA ILE A 168 -0.18 2.71 12.60
C ILE A 168 0.66 3.83 12.01
N VAL A 169 1.98 3.68 12.13
CA VAL A 169 2.96 4.46 11.39
C VAL A 169 3.77 3.50 10.54
N LEU A 170 3.79 3.70 9.23
CA LEU A 170 4.64 2.95 8.29
C LEU A 170 5.84 3.82 7.94
N ILE A 171 7.04 3.23 8.01
CA ILE A 171 8.31 3.88 7.71
C ILE A 171 9.12 2.91 6.88
N HIS A 172 9.35 3.24 5.61
CA HIS A 172 10.20 2.41 4.76
C HIS A 172 10.88 3.24 3.67
N GLY A 173 11.72 2.60 2.86
CA GLY A 173 12.44 3.22 1.76
C GLY A 173 12.90 2.17 0.75
N VAL A 174 13.60 2.58 -0.31
CA VAL A 174 14.19 1.64 -1.28
C VAL A 174 15.33 0.87 -0.60
N HIS A 175 16.24 1.57 0.09
CA HIS A 175 17.22 0.94 0.98
C HIS A 175 17.14 1.49 2.40
N THR A 176 17.99 0.98 3.28
CA THR A 176 18.05 1.33 4.70
C THR A 176 18.22 2.84 4.94
N LEU A 177 18.92 3.56 4.05
CA LEU A 177 19.08 5.02 4.20
C LEU A 177 17.77 5.77 3.90
N GLY A 178 16.96 5.30 2.96
CA GLY A 178 15.61 5.78 2.70
C GLY A 178 14.68 5.56 3.90
N VAL A 179 14.76 4.38 4.54
CA VAL A 179 14.04 4.07 5.78
C VAL A 179 14.44 5.04 6.89
N MET A 180 15.74 5.32 7.03
CA MET A 180 16.24 6.29 8.01
C MET A 180 15.75 7.71 7.72
N GLY A 181 15.72 8.13 6.46
CA GLY A 181 15.16 9.42 6.06
C GLY A 181 13.69 9.54 6.47
N ALA A 182 12.92 8.46 6.27
CA ALA A 182 11.53 8.40 6.69
C ALA A 182 11.34 8.37 8.21
N ALA A 183 12.29 7.85 8.96
CA ALA A 183 12.29 7.92 10.42
C ALA A 183 12.51 9.37 10.92
N ARG A 184 13.31 10.16 10.18
CA ARG A 184 13.69 11.53 10.57
C ARG A 184 12.68 12.61 10.15
N VAL A 185 12.01 12.44 9.02
CA VAL A 185 11.15 13.49 8.41
C VAL A 185 10.09 14.09 9.35
N PHE A 186 9.64 13.33 10.36
CA PHE A 186 8.69 13.79 11.39
C PHE A 186 9.16 13.53 12.83
N ASP A 187 10.46 13.45 13.11
CA ASP A 187 10.98 13.17 14.47
C ASP A 187 10.76 14.32 15.49
N GLY A 188 10.41 15.51 15.00
CA GLY A 188 10.17 16.70 15.81
C GLY A 188 11.43 17.30 16.42
N ASP A 189 12.61 17.00 15.88
CA ASP A 189 13.85 17.78 16.06
C ASP A 189 13.84 19.02 15.15
N PHE A 190 14.95 19.77 15.10
CA PHE A 190 15.02 21.09 14.43
C PHE A 190 14.79 21.00 12.91
N ASP A 191 15.40 20.02 12.24
CA ASP A 191 15.35 19.91 10.78
C ASP A 191 13.97 19.47 10.27
N SER A 192 13.25 18.62 11.03
CA SER A 192 11.91 18.14 10.65
C SER A 192 10.81 19.19 10.83
N GLN A 193 11.10 20.35 11.43
CA GLN A 193 10.12 21.42 11.63
C GLN A 193 9.52 21.94 10.30
N ALA A 194 10.31 21.93 9.23
CA ALA A 194 9.84 22.31 7.89
C ALA A 194 8.72 21.38 7.40
N SER A 195 8.91 20.07 7.54
CA SER A 195 7.92 19.05 7.16
C SER A 195 6.64 19.16 7.98
N PHE A 196 6.75 19.39 9.29
CA PHE A 196 5.58 19.64 10.13
C PHE A 196 4.83 20.92 9.75
N LYS A 197 5.54 22.00 9.39
CA LYS A 197 4.91 23.25 8.93
C LYS A 197 4.08 22.99 7.68
N ILE A 198 4.62 22.23 6.71
CA ILE A 198 3.91 21.86 5.49
C ILE A 198 2.62 21.08 5.81
N ILE A 199 2.68 20.10 6.70
CA ILE A 199 1.48 19.36 7.14
C ILE A 199 0.48 20.30 7.79
N ASN A 200 0.91 21.18 8.69
CA ASN A 200 0.03 22.13 9.36
C ASN A 200 -0.68 23.08 8.38
N ASP A 201 0.05 23.56 7.38
CA ASP A 201 -0.47 24.46 6.35
C ASP A 201 -1.53 23.75 5.50
N ILE A 202 -1.29 22.48 5.13
CA ILE A 202 -2.26 21.64 4.41
C ILE A 202 -3.54 21.41 5.24
N LEU A 203 -3.39 21.11 6.54
CA LEU A 203 -4.53 20.88 7.43
C LEU A 203 -5.36 22.14 7.61
N THR A 204 -4.71 23.28 7.80
CA THR A 204 -5.35 24.59 7.95
C THR A 204 -6.09 24.97 6.67
N ALA A 205 -5.45 24.86 5.51
CA ALA A 205 -6.04 25.19 4.21
C ALA A 205 -7.28 24.34 3.90
N LYS A 206 -7.27 23.06 4.30
CA LYS A 206 -8.40 22.14 4.07
C LYS A 206 -9.46 22.19 5.18
N SER A 207 -9.32 23.08 6.17
CA SER A 207 -10.18 23.13 7.38
C SER A 207 -10.34 21.76 8.05
N LEU A 208 -9.29 20.94 8.01
CA LEU A 208 -9.28 19.60 8.57
C LEU A 208 -8.95 19.69 10.06
N ASN A 209 -9.96 19.88 10.91
CA ASN A 209 -9.85 19.69 12.36
C ASN A 209 -9.84 18.19 12.78
N LYS A 210 -9.58 17.29 11.83
CA LYS A 210 -9.72 15.84 12.03
C LYS A 210 -8.36 15.17 12.19
N GLU A 211 -8.40 13.93 12.65
CA GLU A 211 -7.24 13.05 12.76
C GLU A 211 -6.47 13.00 11.43
N ILE A 212 -5.15 13.12 11.56
CA ILE A 212 -4.23 13.17 10.44
C ILE A 212 -4.02 11.75 9.94
N GLU A 213 -4.42 11.48 8.70
CA GLU A 213 -4.19 10.21 8.02
C GLU A 213 -3.76 10.44 6.58
N PHE A 214 -2.51 10.11 6.29
CA PHE A 214 -1.87 10.34 5.00
C PHE A 214 -0.74 9.36 4.75
N GLU A 215 -0.33 9.29 3.50
CA GLU A 215 0.93 8.71 3.06
C GLU A 215 1.73 9.73 2.22
N SER A 216 3.05 9.61 2.24
CA SER A 216 3.95 10.51 1.56
C SER A 216 5.25 9.83 1.16
N ILE A 217 5.78 10.21 0.00
CA ILE A 217 7.12 9.86 -0.47
C ILE A 217 8.00 11.10 -0.56
N PHE A 218 9.31 10.93 -0.36
CA PHE A 218 10.27 12.03 -0.44
C PHE A 218 11.67 11.52 -0.79
N GLU A 219 12.44 12.38 -1.43
CA GLU A 219 13.87 12.17 -1.67
C GLU A 219 14.64 12.23 -0.35
N VAL A 220 15.65 11.37 -0.24
CA VAL A 220 16.53 11.27 0.92
C VAL A 220 17.96 11.45 0.43
N ASP A 221 18.50 12.64 0.66
CA ASP A 221 19.89 12.94 0.32
C ASP A 221 20.84 12.31 1.34
N VAL A 222 21.94 11.75 0.82
CA VAL A 222 22.95 11.05 1.62
C VAL A 222 24.32 11.72 1.41
N THR A 223 24.82 12.32 2.47
CA THR A 223 26.11 13.03 2.48
C THR A 223 27.08 12.29 3.41
N ASN A 224 28.17 11.75 2.85
CA ASN A 224 29.19 10.99 3.60
C ASN A 224 28.60 9.82 4.42
N GLY A 225 27.60 9.12 3.85
CA GLY A 225 26.90 8.01 4.52
C GLY A 225 25.95 8.46 5.64
N GLN A 226 25.75 9.76 5.83
CA GLN A 226 24.76 10.32 6.74
C GLN A 226 23.53 10.77 5.95
N VAL A 227 22.36 10.41 6.48
CA VAL A 227 21.08 10.83 5.91
C VAL A 227 20.77 12.26 6.33
N GLU A 228 20.46 13.13 5.38
CA GLU A 228 19.92 14.45 5.67
C GLU A 228 18.41 14.34 6.00
N CYS A 229 17.89 15.23 6.85
CA CYS A 229 16.46 15.21 7.15
C CYS A 229 15.67 15.61 5.90
N PRO A 230 14.80 14.74 5.36
CA PRO A 230 14.02 15.08 4.17
C PRO A 230 13.07 16.24 4.43
N ILE A 231 12.81 17.02 3.39
CA ILE A 231 11.73 18.01 3.37
C ILE A 231 10.63 17.48 2.46
N ILE A 232 9.45 17.23 3.03
CA ILE A 232 8.32 16.73 2.24
C ILE A 232 7.87 17.76 1.21
N ASN A 233 7.53 17.30 0.01
CA ASN A 233 6.86 18.13 -0.98
C ASN A 233 5.34 18.11 -0.71
N PRO A 234 4.62 19.25 -0.65
CA PRO A 234 3.17 19.28 -0.48
C PRO A 234 2.40 18.44 -1.51
N LYS A 235 2.91 18.35 -2.74
CA LYS A 235 2.35 17.52 -3.81
C LYS A 235 2.54 16.03 -3.55
N SER A 236 3.52 15.69 -2.71
CA SER A 236 3.85 14.33 -2.33
C SER A 236 3.08 13.83 -1.10
N ILE A 237 1.96 14.45 -0.74
CA ILE A 237 1.15 14.08 0.42
C ILE A 237 -0.25 13.68 -0.04
N TRP A 238 -0.60 12.42 0.20
CA TRP A 238 -1.91 11.86 -0.17
C TRP A 238 -2.72 11.54 1.07
N SER A 239 -3.92 12.12 1.13
CA SER A 239 -4.86 11.79 2.20
C SER A 239 -5.47 10.43 1.95
N LEU A 240 -5.44 9.56 2.96
CA LEU A 240 -5.99 8.21 2.88
C LEU A 240 -7.53 8.19 2.89
N PHE A 241 -8.19 9.28 3.33
CA PHE A 241 -9.66 9.39 3.40
C PHE A 241 -10.30 10.38 2.44
N ALA A 242 -9.51 11.21 1.72
CA ALA A 242 -10.09 12.08 0.69
C ALA A 242 -10.84 11.24 -0.39
N ASN A 243 -10.45 9.98 -0.54
CA ASN A 243 -11.07 9.04 -1.45
C ASN A 243 -12.39 8.42 -0.96
N GLU A 244 -12.77 8.50 0.32
CA GLU A 244 -14.05 7.89 0.76
C GLU A 244 -15.26 8.71 0.32
N LYS A 245 -15.20 10.05 0.34
CA LYS A 245 -16.33 10.89 -0.10
C LYS A 245 -16.47 10.96 -1.63
N LEU A 246 -15.35 11.01 -2.34
CA LEU A 246 -15.32 10.93 -3.81
C LEU A 246 -15.72 9.53 -4.29
N ASN A 247 -15.19 8.45 -3.68
CA ASN A 247 -15.66 7.11 -4.01
C ASN A 247 -17.09 6.86 -3.53
N LEU A 248 -17.64 7.48 -2.47
CA LEU A 248 -19.07 7.28 -2.13
C LEU A 248 -20.00 7.94 -3.15
N GLN A 249 -19.65 9.12 -3.66
CA GLN A 249 -20.41 9.77 -4.73
C GLN A 249 -20.20 9.12 -6.10
N GLU A 250 -18.96 8.77 -6.46
CA GLU A 250 -18.66 8.00 -7.68
C GLU A 250 -19.19 6.58 -7.59
N SER A 251 -19.10 5.89 -6.45
CA SER A 251 -19.71 4.56 -6.25
C SER A 251 -21.22 4.60 -6.21
N ALA A 252 -21.86 5.69 -5.74
CA ALA A 252 -23.31 5.87 -5.83
C ALA A 252 -23.76 6.17 -7.27
N LEU A 253 -23.01 7.00 -8.00
CA LEU A 253 -23.23 7.24 -9.43
C LEU A 253 -22.93 5.98 -10.27
N LEU A 254 -21.88 5.24 -9.95
CA LEU A 254 -21.51 3.97 -10.57
C LEU A 254 -22.50 2.87 -10.21
N THR A 255 -22.98 2.73 -8.95
CA THR A 255 -23.99 1.71 -8.61
C THR A 255 -25.35 1.99 -9.24
N VAL A 256 -25.75 3.26 -9.39
CA VAL A 256 -26.98 3.62 -10.12
C VAL A 256 -26.83 3.33 -11.61
N ASN A 257 -25.65 3.61 -12.21
CA ASN A 257 -25.40 3.31 -13.62
C ASN A 257 -25.21 1.80 -13.86
N ASP A 258 -24.55 1.09 -12.94
CA ASP A 258 -24.30 -0.35 -12.97
C ASP A 258 -25.60 -1.14 -12.80
N ASN A 259 -26.54 -0.70 -11.96
CA ASN A 259 -27.84 -1.36 -11.85
C ASN A 259 -28.65 -1.19 -13.15
N LYS A 260 -28.61 0.00 -13.75
CA LYS A 260 -29.26 0.25 -15.04
C LYS A 260 -28.62 -0.56 -16.18
N ILE A 261 -27.28 -0.62 -16.21
CA ILE A 261 -26.52 -1.43 -17.18
C ILE A 261 -26.80 -2.92 -16.95
N LYS A 262 -26.84 -3.40 -15.71
CA LYS A 262 -27.19 -4.80 -15.39
C LYS A 262 -28.60 -5.15 -15.82
N GLU A 263 -29.57 -4.25 -15.62
CA GLU A 263 -30.94 -4.43 -16.10
C GLU A 263 -31.00 -4.44 -17.64
N GLU A 264 -30.29 -3.54 -18.31
CA GLU A 264 -30.21 -3.49 -19.77
C GLU A 264 -29.55 -4.75 -20.33
N VAL A 265 -28.44 -5.21 -19.75
CA VAL A 265 -27.78 -6.47 -20.09
C VAL A 265 -28.72 -7.65 -19.89
N ALA A 266 -29.43 -7.71 -18.76
CA ALA A 266 -30.38 -8.80 -18.49
C ALA A 266 -31.53 -8.81 -19.51
N GLN A 267 -32.01 -7.64 -19.95
CA GLN A 267 -33.02 -7.52 -21.00
C GLN A 267 -32.48 -7.96 -22.36
N LEU A 268 -31.28 -7.51 -22.74
CA LEU A 268 -30.63 -7.90 -23.99
C LEU A 268 -30.32 -9.40 -24.02
N ILE A 269 -29.91 -9.99 -22.90
CA ILE A 269 -29.73 -11.44 -22.75
C ILE A 269 -31.07 -12.16 -22.94
N LYS A 270 -32.15 -11.70 -22.30
CA LYS A 270 -33.48 -12.31 -22.47
C LYS A 270 -33.96 -12.25 -23.92
N LEU A 271 -33.77 -11.11 -24.58
CA LEU A 271 -34.09 -10.95 -26.01
C LEU A 271 -33.26 -11.88 -26.88
N ALA A 272 -31.95 -11.96 -26.63
CA ALA A 272 -31.05 -12.83 -27.38
C ALA A 272 -31.36 -14.34 -27.19
N ILE A 273 -31.90 -14.74 -26.03
CA ILE A 273 -32.26 -16.13 -25.74
C ILE A 273 -33.64 -16.49 -26.33
N ASN A 274 -34.63 -15.60 -26.23
CA ASN A 274 -36.03 -15.94 -26.50
C ASN A 274 -36.51 -15.64 -27.93
N GLU A 275 -35.81 -14.78 -28.68
CA GLU A 275 -36.24 -14.41 -30.05
C GLU A 275 -35.75 -15.43 -31.10
N SER A 276 -36.69 -15.91 -31.91
CA SER A 276 -36.43 -16.85 -33.02
C SER A 276 -36.03 -16.17 -34.33
N GLU A 277 -36.17 -14.84 -34.45
CA GLU A 277 -35.86 -14.07 -35.66
C GLU A 277 -34.49 -13.36 -35.61
N THR A 278 -33.81 -13.32 -36.76
CA THR A 278 -32.37 -13.02 -36.87
C THR A 278 -31.98 -11.58 -36.58
N ASP A 279 -32.81 -10.57 -36.90
CA ASP A 279 -32.39 -9.17 -36.84
C ASP A 279 -32.47 -8.56 -35.45
N ALA A 280 -33.54 -8.84 -34.70
CA ALA A 280 -33.68 -8.39 -33.31
C ALA A 280 -32.63 -9.08 -32.41
N LYS A 281 -32.44 -10.39 -32.60
CA LYS A 281 -31.41 -11.16 -31.90
C LYS A 281 -30.00 -10.65 -32.22
N LYS A 282 -29.70 -10.39 -33.49
CA LYS A 282 -28.40 -9.83 -33.91
C LYS A 282 -28.17 -8.45 -33.32
N THR A 283 -29.17 -7.57 -33.36
CA THR A 283 -29.10 -6.22 -32.77
C THR A 283 -28.86 -6.28 -31.25
N ALA A 284 -29.51 -7.19 -30.54
CA ALA A 284 -29.30 -7.38 -29.11
C ALA A 284 -27.89 -7.87 -28.79
N LEU A 285 -27.35 -8.79 -29.60
CA LEU A 285 -25.99 -9.32 -29.45
C LEU A 285 -24.93 -8.26 -29.76
N ASP A 286 -25.11 -7.47 -30.83
CA ASP A 286 -24.17 -6.40 -31.19
C ASP A 286 -24.09 -5.34 -30.07
N LYS A 287 -25.23 -4.97 -29.46
CA LYS A 287 -25.27 -4.06 -28.30
C LYS A 287 -24.62 -4.66 -27.06
N LEU A 288 -24.84 -5.95 -26.78
CA LEU A 288 -24.14 -6.64 -25.68
C LEU A 288 -22.62 -6.58 -25.86
N PHE A 289 -22.13 -6.75 -27.09
CA PHE A 289 -20.70 -6.65 -27.38
C PHE A 289 -20.14 -5.24 -27.18
N GLU A 290 -20.87 -4.21 -27.58
CA GLU A 290 -20.46 -2.82 -27.35
C GLU A 290 -20.36 -2.51 -25.86
N LEU A 291 -21.32 -2.98 -25.06
CA LEU A 291 -21.33 -2.80 -23.60
C LEU A 291 -20.15 -3.50 -22.93
N ILE A 292 -19.81 -4.73 -23.33
CA ILE A 292 -18.74 -5.54 -22.73
C ILE A 292 -17.35 -4.99 -23.03
N GLN A 293 -17.14 -4.27 -24.13
CA GLN A 293 -15.84 -3.69 -24.47
C GLN A 293 -15.31 -2.72 -23.41
N ASN A 294 -16.20 -2.15 -22.59
CA ASN A 294 -15.87 -1.21 -21.53
C ASN A 294 -15.81 -1.85 -20.14
N TRP A 295 -16.02 -3.17 -20.03
CA TRP A 295 -16.05 -3.86 -18.75
C TRP A 295 -14.67 -4.24 -18.26
N THR A 296 -14.53 -4.32 -16.94
CA THR A 296 -13.28 -4.68 -16.27
C THR A 296 -13.37 -6.06 -15.64
N ILE A 297 -12.27 -6.58 -15.11
CA ILE A 297 -12.21 -7.86 -14.37
C ILE A 297 -13.23 -7.90 -13.22
N LYS A 298 -13.64 -6.75 -12.66
CA LYS A 298 -14.66 -6.70 -11.61
C LYS A 298 -16.04 -7.22 -12.05
N ASP A 299 -16.28 -7.32 -13.35
CA ASP A 299 -17.54 -7.77 -13.95
C ASP A 299 -17.49 -9.22 -14.48
N ILE A 300 -16.47 -9.99 -14.09
CA ILE A 300 -16.12 -11.27 -14.73
C ILE A 300 -17.26 -12.29 -14.79
N GLU A 301 -18.11 -12.36 -13.76
CA GLU A 301 -19.25 -13.30 -13.72
C GLU A 301 -20.33 -12.94 -14.75
N ASN A 302 -20.54 -11.64 -15.03
CA ASN A 302 -21.42 -11.19 -16.09
C ASN A 302 -20.78 -11.46 -17.47
N ILE A 303 -19.47 -11.27 -17.60
CA ILE A 303 -18.71 -11.58 -18.83
C ILE A 303 -18.79 -13.08 -19.15
N LYS A 304 -18.61 -13.96 -18.16
CA LYS A 304 -18.76 -15.41 -18.30
C LYS A 304 -20.18 -15.80 -18.72
N SER A 305 -21.19 -15.15 -18.15
CA SER A 305 -22.59 -15.38 -18.52
C SER A 305 -22.87 -15.02 -19.99
N VAL A 306 -22.37 -13.87 -20.46
CA VAL A 306 -22.52 -13.48 -21.87
C VAL A 306 -21.70 -14.39 -22.80
N TYR A 307 -20.49 -14.80 -22.39
CA TYR A 307 -19.69 -15.78 -23.14
C TYR A 307 -20.44 -17.08 -23.39
N ASN A 308 -21.10 -17.62 -22.36
CA ASN A 308 -21.85 -18.87 -22.46
C ASN A 308 -23.05 -18.78 -23.43
N ILE A 309 -23.67 -17.60 -23.53
CA ILE A 309 -24.76 -17.35 -24.47
C ILE A 309 -24.20 -17.20 -25.89
N CYS A 310 -23.14 -16.41 -26.05
CA CYS A 310 -22.58 -16.10 -27.35
C CYS A 310 -21.88 -17.31 -28.01
N SER A 311 -21.13 -18.10 -27.25
CA SER A 311 -20.41 -19.28 -27.76
C SER A 311 -21.31 -20.37 -28.34
N ARG A 312 -22.61 -20.37 -27.97
CA ARG A 312 -23.61 -21.31 -28.48
C ARG A 312 -24.37 -20.78 -29.69
N ASN A 313 -24.10 -19.56 -30.14
CA ASN A 313 -24.78 -18.95 -31.28
C ASN A 313 -23.84 -18.81 -32.50
N HIS A 314 -24.06 -19.66 -33.50
CA HIS A 314 -23.25 -19.72 -34.74
C HIS A 314 -23.34 -18.46 -35.62
N THR A 315 -24.26 -17.52 -35.34
CA THR A 315 -24.34 -16.26 -36.08
C THR A 315 -23.37 -15.20 -35.59
N ILE A 316 -22.69 -15.42 -34.46
CA ILE A 316 -21.74 -14.48 -33.88
C ILE A 316 -20.35 -14.73 -34.47
N PRO A 317 -19.65 -13.69 -34.98
CA PRO A 317 -18.30 -13.86 -35.49
C PRO A 317 -17.33 -14.39 -34.42
N ASP A 318 -16.56 -15.43 -34.76
CA ASP A 318 -15.55 -16.05 -33.87
C ASP A 318 -14.56 -15.04 -33.27
N ALA A 319 -14.26 -13.97 -34.02
CA ALA A 319 -13.39 -12.88 -33.56
C ALA A 319 -13.90 -12.22 -32.27
N ASN A 320 -15.22 -12.11 -32.11
CA ASN A 320 -15.84 -11.51 -30.94
C ASN A 320 -15.83 -12.46 -29.74
N ILE A 321 -16.03 -13.76 -29.97
CA ILE A 321 -15.90 -14.80 -28.94
C ILE A 321 -14.46 -14.83 -28.41
N ARG A 322 -13.46 -14.78 -29.30
CA ARG A 322 -12.03 -14.74 -28.93
C ARG A 322 -11.67 -13.52 -28.07
N LYS A 323 -12.28 -12.35 -28.33
CA LYS A 323 -12.08 -11.16 -27.49
C LYS A 323 -12.60 -11.36 -26.07
N ILE A 324 -13.80 -11.93 -25.90
CA ILE A 324 -14.35 -12.23 -24.57
C ILE A 324 -13.47 -13.25 -23.85
N THR A 325 -13.03 -14.31 -24.53
CA THR A 325 -12.12 -15.31 -23.95
C THR A 325 -10.81 -14.71 -23.49
N LYS A 326 -10.25 -13.73 -24.23
CA LYS A 326 -9.03 -13.03 -23.81
C LYS A 326 -9.22 -12.27 -22.49
N ILE A 327 -10.38 -11.60 -22.31
CA ILE A 327 -10.71 -10.89 -21.07
C ILE A 327 -10.92 -11.89 -19.92
N ILE A 328 -11.59 -13.02 -20.17
CA ILE A 328 -11.76 -14.08 -19.17
C ILE A 328 -10.43 -14.70 -18.75
N ASN A 329 -9.51 -14.90 -19.69
CA ASN A 329 -8.20 -15.48 -19.39
C ASN A 329 -7.28 -14.51 -18.64
N GLN A 330 -7.42 -13.19 -18.86
CA GLN A 330 -6.70 -12.18 -18.08
C GLN A 330 -7.05 -12.20 -16.58
N ASP A 331 -8.22 -12.72 -16.19
CA ASP A 331 -8.60 -12.94 -14.78
C ASP A 331 -7.93 -14.18 -14.18
N ASN A 332 -7.58 -15.18 -14.99
CA ASN A 332 -6.89 -16.39 -14.51
C ASN A 332 -5.37 -16.20 -14.37
N ASP A 333 -4.83 -15.10 -14.92
CA ASP A 333 -3.41 -14.75 -14.88
C ASP A 333 -3.09 -13.68 -13.80
N ILE A 334 -4.08 -13.26 -13.00
CA ILE A 334 -3.98 -12.34 -11.85
C ILE A 334 -4.28 -13.12 -10.57
#